data_AF-G8PUU1-F1
#
_entry.id   AF-G8PUU1-F1
#
_cell.length_a   1.000
_cell.length_b   1.000
_cell.length_c   1.000
_cell.angle_alpha   90.00
_cell.angle_beta   90.00
_cell.angle_gamma   90.00
#
_symmetry.space_group_name_H-M   'P 1'
#
loop_
_entity.id
_entity.type
_entity.pdbx_description
1 polymer ?
#
loop_
_entity_poly.entity_id
_entity_poly.type
_entity_poly.pdbx_seq_one_letter_code
_entity_poly.pdbx_strand_id
1 'polypeptide(L)'
;MSNKTHEIIDIALKTVIAASAVVATIIFGLMSRQHDDIKLLTELIYSEQKAKSFAGISLAKLYVQQERISPEIFGTFVAYINNEPTKQNLADAANEAASFLAASDNDIKTTLAQISENMPVRIVPHALSHADSFTVSSIIRDLKRSGKELGSSINLFPLEKVNVTPNKNQIRCYNQQTCGFYGPKLVQHLNNSGFQFNLIDKSSDYAEATNLNPKLLEVWVGKEAN
;
A
#
# COMPACT_ATOMS: atom_id res chain seq x y z
N MET A 1 -37.77 -46.70 -38.25
CA MET A 1 -36.51 -46.50 -37.51
C MET A 1 -36.49 -45.11 -36.84
N SER A 2 -37.47 -44.80 -35.96
CA SER A 2 -37.67 -43.42 -35.48
C SER A 2 -37.48 -43.24 -33.96
N ASN A 3 -37.92 -44.17 -33.11
CA ASN A 3 -37.88 -43.95 -31.64
C ASN A 3 -36.49 -43.98 -31.00
N LYS A 4 -35.61 -44.92 -31.38
CA LYS A 4 -34.30 -45.08 -30.72
C LYS A 4 -33.34 -43.91 -30.97
N THR A 5 -33.38 -43.34 -32.17
CA THR A 5 -32.55 -42.18 -32.53
C THR A 5 -32.99 -40.92 -31.78
N HIS A 6 -34.29 -40.72 -31.59
CA HIS A 6 -34.81 -39.63 -30.76
C HIS A 6 -34.47 -39.80 -29.27
N GLU A 7 -34.55 -41.01 -28.71
CA GLU A 7 -34.12 -41.27 -27.33
C GLU A 7 -32.63 -41.01 -27.11
N ILE A 8 -31.76 -41.46 -28.02
CA ILE A 8 -30.30 -41.25 -27.90
C ILE A 8 -29.96 -39.76 -27.98
N ILE A 9 -30.61 -39.01 -28.88
CA ILE A 9 -30.41 -37.56 -29.01
C ILE A 9 -30.91 -36.82 -27.76
N ASP A 10 -32.06 -37.21 -27.21
CA ASP A 10 -32.62 -36.60 -26.00
C ASP A 10 -31.74 -36.86 -24.75
N ILE A 11 -31.22 -38.07 -24.60
CA ILE A 11 -30.28 -38.43 -23.53
C ILE A 11 -28.97 -37.62 -23.66
N ALA A 12 -28.43 -37.52 -24.87
CA ALA A 12 -27.20 -36.76 -25.13
C ALA A 12 -27.40 -35.26 -24.82
N LEU A 13 -28.51 -34.67 -25.26
CA LEU A 13 -28.84 -33.28 -25.01
C LEU A 13 -28.99 -32.98 -23.51
N LYS A 14 -29.71 -33.84 -22.78
CA LYS A 14 -29.86 -33.71 -21.32
C LYS A 14 -28.53 -33.79 -20.58
N THR A 15 -27.62 -34.64 -21.04
CA THR A 15 -26.27 -34.79 -20.46
C THR A 15 -25.44 -33.52 -20.65
N VAL A 16 -25.48 -32.92 -21.84
CA VAL A 16 -24.78 -31.66 -22.13
C VAL A 16 -25.35 -30.50 -21.30
N ILE A 17 -26.67 -30.39 -21.18
CA ILE A 17 -27.32 -29.36 -20.36
C ILE A 17 -26.94 -29.54 -18.88
N ALA A 18 -26.97 -30.78 -18.36
CA ALA A 18 -26.59 -31.07 -16.98
C ALA A 18 -25.12 -30.72 -16.70
N ALA A 19 -24.20 -31.09 -17.60
CA ALA A 19 -22.79 -30.72 -17.48
C ALA A 19 -22.59 -29.20 -17.48
N SER A 20 -23.29 -28.49 -18.37
CA SER A 20 -23.25 -27.02 -18.46
C SER A 20 -23.79 -26.36 -17.19
N ALA A 21 -24.87 -26.89 -16.62
CA ALA A 21 -25.45 -26.39 -15.38
C ALA A 21 -24.53 -26.63 -14.18
N VAL A 22 -23.84 -27.77 -14.11
CA VAL A 22 -22.84 -28.05 -13.08
C VAL A 22 -21.67 -27.07 -13.18
N VAL A 23 -21.14 -26.86 -14.39
CA VAL A 23 -20.06 -25.88 -14.62
C VAL A 23 -20.52 -24.47 -14.26
N ALA A 24 -21.71 -24.04 -14.69
CA ALA A 24 -22.27 -22.73 -14.35
C ALA A 24 -22.46 -22.57 -12.83
N THR A 25 -22.92 -23.62 -12.13
CA THR A 25 -23.08 -23.63 -10.67
C THR A 25 -21.73 -23.53 -9.96
N ILE A 26 -20.70 -24.21 -10.46
CA ILE A 26 -19.34 -24.11 -9.93
C ILE A 26 -18.80 -22.70 -10.13
N ILE A 27 -18.91 -22.14 -11.34
CA ILE A 27 -18.46 -20.78 -11.65
C ILE A 27 -19.21 -19.75 -10.80
N PHE A 28 -20.53 -19.84 -10.73
CA PHE A 28 -21.34 -18.93 -9.92
C PHE A 28 -21.02 -19.05 -8.42
N GLY A 29 -20.83 -20.28 -7.94
CA GLY A 29 -20.41 -20.55 -6.57
C GLY A 29 -19.03 -19.96 -6.25
N LEU A 30 -18.08 -20.04 -7.18
CA LEU A 30 -16.77 -19.40 -7.05
C LEU A 30 -16.90 -17.87 -7.01
N MET A 31 -17.65 -17.27 -7.95
CA MET A 31 -17.87 -15.82 -7.97
C MET A 31 -18.57 -15.31 -6.70
N SER A 32 -19.57 -16.01 -6.20
CA SER A 32 -20.26 -15.65 -4.95
C SER A 32 -19.31 -15.70 -3.75
N ARG A 33 -18.47 -16.75 -3.66
CA ARG A 33 -17.46 -16.85 -2.59
C ARG A 33 -16.45 -15.73 -2.66
N GLN A 34 -15.95 -15.38 -3.85
CA GLN A 34 -15.04 -14.25 -4.02
C GLN A 34 -15.70 -12.94 -3.58
N HIS A 35 -16.98 -12.73 -3.90
CA HIS A 35 -17.72 -11.55 -3.46
C HIS A 35 -17.81 -11.45 -1.93
N ASP A 36 -18.20 -12.55 -1.28
CA ASP A 36 -18.29 -12.62 0.19
C ASP A 36 -16.93 -12.43 0.85
N ASP A 37 -15.88 -12.99 0.25
CA ASP A 37 -14.49 -12.84 0.70
C ASP A 37 -14.04 -11.38 0.62
N ILE A 38 -14.25 -10.71 -0.52
CA ILE A 38 -13.91 -9.29 -0.69
C ILE A 38 -14.70 -8.43 0.30
N LYS A 39 -15.98 -8.72 0.51
CA LYS A 39 -16.83 -7.99 1.46
C LYS A 39 -16.30 -8.12 2.90
N LEU A 40 -15.98 -9.35 3.32
CA LEU A 40 -15.39 -9.60 4.64
C LEU A 40 -14.05 -8.89 4.79
N LEU A 41 -13.17 -8.99 3.80
CA LEU A 41 -11.87 -8.31 3.83
C LEU A 41 -12.04 -6.79 3.92
N THR A 42 -12.98 -6.22 3.17
CA THR A 42 -13.31 -4.79 3.25
C THR A 42 -13.77 -4.42 4.66
N GLU A 43 -14.70 -5.17 5.24
CA GLU A 43 -15.18 -4.91 6.61
C GLU A 43 -14.05 -4.96 7.65
N LEU A 44 -13.15 -5.96 7.55
CA LEU A 44 -12.04 -6.13 8.48
C LEU A 44 -10.99 -5.03 8.32
N ILE A 45 -10.50 -4.82 7.08
CA ILE A 45 -9.41 -3.87 6.78
C ILE A 45 -9.83 -2.43 7.06
N TYR A 46 -11.07 -2.07 6.74
CA TYR A 46 -11.59 -0.72 6.95
C TYR A 46 -12.07 -0.49 8.39
N SER A 47 -12.13 -1.52 9.24
CA SER A 47 -12.53 -1.38 10.64
C SER A 47 -11.65 -0.40 11.42
N GLU A 48 -12.24 0.45 12.27
CA GLU A 48 -11.47 1.28 13.22
C GLU A 48 -10.78 0.44 14.31
N GLN A 49 -11.22 -0.79 14.53
CA GLN A 49 -10.62 -1.67 15.51
C GLN A 49 -9.32 -2.27 14.97
N LYS A 50 -8.19 -1.81 15.51
CA LYS A 50 -6.83 -2.26 15.13
C LYS A 50 -6.73 -3.78 14.98
N ALA A 51 -7.22 -4.54 15.95
CA ALA A 51 -7.17 -6.00 15.92
C ALA A 51 -7.92 -6.60 14.70
N LYS A 52 -9.08 -6.05 14.34
CA LYS A 52 -9.85 -6.49 13.17
C LYS A 52 -9.12 -6.17 11.87
N SER A 53 -8.51 -5.00 11.76
CA SER A 53 -7.75 -4.65 10.56
C SER A 53 -6.49 -5.47 10.37
N PHE A 54 -5.76 -5.79 11.45
CA PHE A 54 -4.63 -6.73 11.39
C PHE A 54 -5.08 -8.14 10.93
N ALA A 55 -6.21 -8.62 11.46
CA ALA A 55 -6.80 -9.87 11.03
C ALA A 55 -7.19 -9.83 9.54
N GLY A 56 -7.74 -8.71 9.08
CA GLY A 56 -8.07 -8.46 7.67
C GLY A 56 -6.87 -8.57 6.74
N ILE A 57 -5.73 -7.94 7.07
CA ILE A 57 -4.49 -8.02 6.27
C ILE A 57 -3.98 -9.46 6.21
N SER A 58 -3.94 -10.13 7.36
CA SER A 58 -3.48 -11.52 7.46
C SER A 58 -4.36 -12.46 6.64
N LEU A 59 -5.68 -12.25 6.69
CA LEU A 59 -6.65 -13.03 5.92
C LEU A 59 -6.53 -12.75 4.42
N ALA A 60 -6.34 -11.48 4.03
CA ALA A 60 -6.15 -11.10 2.63
C ALA A 60 -4.92 -11.78 2.03
N LYS A 61 -3.80 -11.83 2.77
CA LYS A 61 -2.60 -12.58 2.37
C LYS A 61 -2.94 -14.05 2.09
N LEU A 62 -3.62 -14.72 3.03
CA LEU A 62 -4.02 -16.12 2.87
C LEU A 62 -4.95 -16.33 1.67
N TYR A 63 -5.87 -15.40 1.43
CA TYR A 63 -6.81 -15.48 0.31
C TYR A 63 -6.11 -15.34 -1.04
N VAL A 64 -5.06 -14.52 -1.15
CA VAL A 64 -4.22 -14.49 -2.37
C VAL A 64 -3.51 -15.83 -2.56
N GLN A 65 -2.89 -16.37 -1.51
CA GLN A 65 -2.17 -17.66 -1.59
C GLN A 65 -3.08 -18.84 -1.96
N GLN A 66 -4.36 -18.75 -1.64
CA GLN A 66 -5.38 -19.74 -1.96
C GLN A 66 -6.11 -19.44 -3.28
N GLU A 67 -5.67 -18.44 -4.04
CA GLU A 67 -6.31 -17.97 -5.28
C GLU A 67 -7.80 -17.58 -5.11
N ARG A 68 -8.19 -17.22 -3.88
CA ARG A 68 -9.55 -16.79 -3.55
C ARG A 68 -9.78 -15.33 -3.90
N ILE A 69 -8.74 -14.51 -3.93
CA ILE A 69 -8.78 -13.14 -4.45
C ILE A 69 -7.58 -12.91 -5.35
N SER A 70 -7.70 -11.96 -6.28
CA SER A 70 -6.59 -11.62 -7.16
C SER A 70 -5.53 -10.74 -6.45
N PRO A 71 -4.26 -10.78 -6.90
CA PRO A 71 -3.21 -9.91 -6.40
C PRO A 71 -3.53 -8.41 -6.53
N GLU A 72 -4.30 -8.03 -7.55
CA GLU A 72 -4.76 -6.64 -7.76
C GLU A 72 -5.67 -6.19 -6.62
N ILE A 73 -6.62 -7.04 -6.20
CA ILE A 73 -7.52 -6.73 -5.09
C ILE A 73 -6.70 -6.54 -3.80
N PHE A 74 -5.78 -7.47 -3.52
CA PHE A 74 -4.89 -7.31 -2.38
C PHE A 74 -4.04 -6.03 -2.45
N GLY A 75 -3.49 -5.73 -3.63
CA GLY A 75 -2.74 -4.51 -3.87
C GLY A 75 -3.57 -3.24 -3.63
N THR A 76 -4.88 -3.24 -3.91
CA THR A 76 -5.75 -2.09 -3.60
C THR A 76 -5.93 -1.88 -2.09
N PHE A 77 -6.00 -2.97 -1.31
CA PHE A 77 -5.99 -2.87 0.16
C PHE A 77 -4.66 -2.35 0.70
N VAL A 78 -3.54 -2.85 0.18
CA VAL A 78 -2.21 -2.34 0.54
C VAL A 78 -2.08 -0.86 0.19
N ALA A 79 -2.57 -0.45 -0.98
CA ALA A 79 -2.60 0.96 -1.40
C ALA A 79 -3.44 1.82 -0.45
N TYR A 80 -4.64 1.36 -0.08
CA TYR A 80 -5.51 2.05 0.87
C TYR A 80 -4.81 2.24 2.22
N ILE A 81 -4.27 1.17 2.81
CA ILE A 81 -3.59 1.22 4.11
C ILE A 81 -2.39 2.18 4.08
N ASN A 82 -1.59 2.14 3.02
CA ASN A 82 -0.43 3.02 2.88
C ASN A 82 -0.82 4.49 2.64
N ASN A 83 -2.04 4.77 2.21
CA ASN A 83 -2.52 6.13 1.96
C ASN A 83 -3.45 6.69 3.02
N GLU A 84 -3.91 5.87 3.96
CA GLU A 84 -4.80 6.30 5.03
C GLU A 84 -4.00 6.68 6.29
N PRO A 85 -3.99 7.98 6.69
CA PRO A 85 -3.21 8.43 7.84
C PRO A 85 -3.54 7.69 9.15
N THR A 86 -4.80 7.31 9.35
CA THR A 86 -5.25 6.59 10.55
C THR A 86 -4.76 5.14 10.62
N LYS A 87 -4.27 4.59 9.50
CA LYS A 87 -3.81 3.19 9.35
C LYS A 87 -2.30 3.07 9.23
N GLN A 88 -1.53 4.11 9.55
CA GLN A 88 -0.06 4.07 9.48
C GLN A 88 0.55 2.90 10.28
N ASN A 89 -0.05 2.56 11.41
CA ASN A 89 0.35 1.42 12.25
C ASN A 89 0.08 0.03 11.62
N LEU A 90 -0.65 -0.03 10.51
CA LEU A 90 -0.90 -1.23 9.72
C LEU A 90 -0.02 -1.32 8.47
N ALA A 91 0.61 -0.21 8.07
CA ALA A 91 1.41 -0.13 6.86
C ALA A 91 2.51 -1.19 6.86
N ASP A 92 3.23 -1.36 7.97
CA ASP A 92 4.30 -2.36 8.08
C ASP A 92 3.79 -3.78 7.82
N ALA A 93 2.68 -4.18 8.44
CA ALA A 93 2.10 -5.50 8.24
C ALA A 93 1.57 -5.71 6.81
N ALA A 94 0.97 -4.69 6.21
CA ALA A 94 0.51 -4.74 4.83
C ALA A 94 1.70 -4.91 3.87
N ASN A 95 2.79 -4.17 4.10
CA ASN A 95 3.99 -4.19 3.27
C ASN A 95 4.78 -5.48 3.45
N GLU A 96 4.84 -6.03 4.65
CA GLU A 96 5.42 -7.35 4.92
C GLU A 96 4.64 -8.44 4.19
N ALA A 97 3.30 -8.45 4.32
CA ALA A 97 2.45 -9.40 3.63
C ALA A 97 2.63 -9.30 2.11
N ALA A 98 2.71 -8.09 1.58
CA ALA A 98 2.92 -7.86 0.16
C ALA A 98 4.32 -8.35 -0.27
N SER A 99 5.37 -8.00 0.48
CA SER A 99 6.75 -8.42 0.18
C SER A 99 6.88 -9.94 0.19
N PHE A 100 6.21 -10.61 1.13
CA PHE A 100 6.12 -12.05 1.18
C PHE A 100 5.49 -12.65 -0.09
N LEU A 101 4.36 -12.10 -0.55
CA LEU A 101 3.68 -12.57 -1.76
C LEU A 101 4.51 -12.30 -3.03
N ALA A 102 5.16 -11.14 -3.12
CA ALA A 102 6.04 -10.77 -4.23
C ALA A 102 7.33 -11.61 -4.28
N ALA A 103 7.77 -12.17 -3.16
CA ALA A 103 8.91 -13.09 -3.13
C ALA A 103 8.53 -14.48 -3.66
N SER A 104 7.26 -14.88 -3.55
CA SER A 104 6.77 -16.18 -4.01
C SER A 104 6.39 -16.24 -5.49
N ASP A 105 6.08 -15.10 -6.11
CA ASP A 105 5.51 -15.06 -7.47
C ASP A 105 5.89 -13.76 -8.21
N ASN A 106 6.45 -13.91 -9.42
CA ASN A 106 6.90 -12.79 -10.26
C ASN A 106 5.75 -11.97 -10.86
N ASP A 107 4.60 -12.60 -11.14
CA ASP A 107 3.43 -11.90 -11.67
C ASP A 107 2.83 -11.03 -10.56
N ILE A 108 2.72 -11.58 -9.35
CA ILE A 108 2.31 -10.81 -8.16
C ILE A 108 3.26 -9.65 -7.91
N LYS A 109 4.58 -9.88 -7.99
CA LYS A 109 5.59 -8.82 -7.86
C LYS A 109 5.36 -7.70 -8.87
N THR A 110 5.07 -8.03 -10.12
CA THR A 110 4.84 -7.06 -11.19
C THR A 110 3.57 -6.25 -10.95
N THR A 111 2.45 -6.91 -10.62
CA THR A 111 1.18 -6.25 -10.29
C THR A 111 1.35 -5.29 -9.11
N LEU A 112 2.02 -5.74 -8.05
CA LEU A 112 2.24 -4.94 -6.84
C LEU A 112 3.17 -3.74 -7.10
N ALA A 113 4.20 -3.92 -7.94
CA ALA A 113 5.06 -2.82 -8.37
C ALA A 113 4.28 -1.74 -9.15
N GLN A 114 3.42 -2.14 -10.10
CA GLN A 114 2.59 -1.21 -10.88
C GLN A 114 1.62 -0.42 -10.00
N ILE A 115 0.97 -1.08 -9.03
CA ILE A 115 0.09 -0.41 -8.07
C ILE A 115 0.90 0.61 -7.25
N SER A 116 2.11 0.22 -6.85
CA SER A 116 2.99 1.07 -6.07
C SER A 116 3.51 2.30 -6.83
N GLU A 117 3.77 2.20 -8.13
CA GLU A 117 4.21 3.32 -8.95
C GLU A 117 3.16 4.45 -9.00
N ASN A 118 1.89 4.10 -8.88
CA ASN A 118 0.77 5.05 -8.90
C ASN A 118 0.47 5.65 -7.52
N MET A 119 1.12 5.20 -6.46
CA MET A 119 0.93 5.77 -5.12
C MET A 119 1.57 7.18 -5.01
N PRO A 120 0.95 8.10 -4.24
CA PRO A 120 1.52 9.40 -3.95
C PRO A 120 2.80 9.25 -3.11
N VAL A 121 3.65 10.29 -3.13
CA VAL A 121 4.79 10.39 -2.20
C VAL A 121 4.26 10.63 -0.79
N ARG A 122 4.65 9.78 0.13
CA ARG A 122 4.23 9.84 1.53
C ARG A 122 5.26 10.61 2.32
N ILE A 123 4.80 11.62 3.04
CA ILE A 123 5.64 12.46 3.88
C ILE A 123 5.17 12.34 5.31
N VAL A 124 6.02 11.84 6.20
CA VAL A 124 5.74 11.73 7.63
C VAL A 124 6.63 12.74 8.38
N PRO A 125 6.05 13.83 8.90
CA PRO A 125 6.83 14.81 9.64
C PRO A 125 6.95 14.43 11.11
N HIS A 126 8.16 14.53 11.65
CA HIS A 126 8.48 14.30 13.06
C HIS A 126 9.10 15.56 13.68
N ALA A 127 8.66 15.92 14.87
CA ALA A 127 9.27 17.01 15.65
C ALA A 127 9.23 16.72 17.14
N LEU A 128 10.11 17.37 17.92
CA LEU A 128 10.01 17.27 19.38
C LEU A 128 8.65 17.76 19.87
N SER A 129 8.17 17.12 20.94
CA SER A 129 6.96 17.54 21.67
C SER A 129 6.97 19.05 21.98
N HIS A 130 8.13 19.58 22.38
CA HIS A 130 8.36 20.98 22.74
C HIS A 130 9.07 21.80 21.64
N ALA A 131 9.09 21.32 20.39
CA ALA A 131 9.64 22.09 19.28
C ALA A 131 8.86 23.41 19.08
N ASP A 132 9.54 24.45 18.60
CA ASP A 132 8.92 25.72 18.26
C ASP A 132 7.75 25.51 17.28
N SER A 133 6.55 25.88 17.72
CA SER A 133 5.32 25.65 16.97
C SER A 133 5.26 26.46 15.69
N PHE A 134 5.91 27.63 15.64
CA PHE A 134 5.93 28.48 14.46
C PHE A 134 6.80 27.90 13.36
N THR A 135 8.03 27.52 13.68
CA THR A 135 8.97 26.87 12.75
C THR A 135 8.38 25.58 12.21
N VAL A 136 7.87 24.70 13.08
CA VAL A 136 7.23 23.45 12.66
C VAL A 136 6.03 23.72 11.75
N SER A 137 5.15 24.67 12.10
CA SER A 137 3.99 25.00 11.26
C SER A 137 4.37 25.53 9.89
N SER A 138 5.48 26.28 9.79
CA SER A 138 6.00 26.82 8.54
C SER A 138 6.56 25.70 7.65
N ILE A 139 7.34 24.78 8.22
CA ILE A 139 7.82 23.58 7.52
C ILE A 139 6.64 22.74 7.02
N ILE A 140 5.63 22.46 7.86
CA ILE A 140 4.45 21.69 7.46
C ILE A 140 3.70 22.38 6.30
N ARG A 141 3.56 23.71 6.32
CA ARG A 141 2.95 24.46 5.22
C ARG A 141 3.74 24.32 3.93
N ASP A 142 5.06 24.26 4.01
CA ASP A 142 5.93 24.11 2.84
C ASP A 142 5.92 22.70 2.29
N LEU A 143 5.88 21.69 3.17
CA LEU A 143 5.68 20.30 2.77
C LEU A 143 4.38 20.14 1.99
N LYS A 144 3.27 20.77 2.42
CA LYS A 144 1.99 20.74 1.67
C LYS A 144 2.10 21.28 0.24
N ARG A 145 3.07 22.14 -0.04
CA ARG A 145 3.27 22.75 -1.36
C ARG A 145 4.23 21.97 -2.25
N SER A 146 5.01 21.04 -1.68
CA SER A 146 6.11 20.33 -2.36
C SER A 146 5.69 19.39 -3.50
N GLY A 147 4.40 19.04 -3.62
CA GLY A 147 3.96 18.05 -4.60
C GLY A 147 4.26 18.42 -6.06
N LYS A 148 4.21 19.72 -6.38
CA LYS A 148 4.54 20.19 -7.74
C LYS A 148 6.02 19.95 -8.07
N GLU A 149 6.90 20.25 -7.12
CA GLU A 149 8.35 20.11 -7.26
C GLU A 149 8.77 18.64 -7.29
N LEU A 150 8.06 17.79 -6.54
CA LEU A 150 8.26 16.34 -6.56
C LEU A 150 7.77 15.68 -7.86
N GLY A 151 6.91 16.36 -8.64
CA GLY A 151 6.30 15.82 -9.85
C GLY A 151 5.35 14.65 -9.56
N SER A 152 4.75 14.63 -8.37
CA SER A 152 3.86 13.57 -7.90
C SER A 152 2.86 14.14 -6.90
N SER A 153 1.68 13.53 -6.80
CA SER A 153 0.80 13.80 -5.66
C SER A 153 1.52 13.46 -4.37
N ILE A 154 1.27 14.24 -3.32
CA ILE A 154 1.82 13.99 -1.99
C ILE A 154 0.69 13.61 -1.04
N ASN A 155 1.01 12.72 -0.11
CA ASN A 155 0.20 12.46 1.06
C ASN A 155 1.00 12.86 2.29
N LEU A 156 0.63 13.99 2.90
CA LEU A 156 1.29 14.50 4.10
C LEU A 156 0.56 13.99 5.34
N PHE A 157 1.24 13.15 6.10
CA PHE A 157 0.73 12.58 7.34
C PHE A 157 0.72 13.63 8.46
N PRO A 158 -0.11 13.43 9.50
CA PRO A 158 -0.09 14.25 10.70
C PRO A 158 1.32 14.34 11.30
N LEU A 159 1.61 15.48 11.93
CA LEU A 159 2.85 15.65 12.68
C LEU A 159 2.94 14.66 13.84
N GLU A 160 3.99 13.84 13.83
CA GLU A 160 4.34 13.00 14.94
C GLU A 160 5.19 13.77 15.96
N LYS A 161 4.68 13.86 17.19
CA LYS A 161 5.43 14.42 18.31
C LYS A 161 6.26 13.31 18.96
N VAL A 162 7.57 13.50 18.97
CA VAL A 162 8.54 12.53 19.49
C VAL A 162 9.35 13.11 20.65
N ASN A 163 9.95 12.23 21.45
CA ASN A 163 10.79 12.62 22.58
C ASN A 163 12.26 12.86 22.18
N VAL A 164 12.67 12.35 21.01
CA VAL A 164 14.04 12.45 20.51
C VAL A 164 14.00 12.82 19.03
N THR A 165 14.78 13.83 18.65
CA THR A 165 15.04 14.21 17.26
C THR A 165 16.54 14.36 17.02
N PRO A 166 17.00 14.30 15.76
CA PRO A 166 18.37 14.68 15.42
C PRO A 166 18.67 16.14 15.77
N ASN A 167 19.95 16.50 15.85
CA ASN A 167 20.34 17.89 16.10
C ASN A 167 19.98 18.80 14.92
N LYS A 168 20.23 18.34 13.69
CA LYS A 168 19.93 19.06 12.44
C LYS A 168 18.66 18.51 11.78
N ASN A 169 18.03 19.34 10.95
CA ASN A 169 16.90 18.90 10.13
C ASN A 169 17.36 17.83 9.12
N GLN A 170 16.57 16.76 8.98
CA GLN A 170 16.90 15.62 8.13
C GLN A 170 15.68 15.15 7.35
N ILE A 171 15.90 14.75 6.10
CA ILE A 171 14.95 13.94 5.34
C ILE A 171 15.53 12.52 5.31
N ARG A 172 14.75 11.53 5.72
CA ARG A 172 15.13 10.12 5.63
C ARG A 172 14.34 9.44 4.53
N CYS A 173 15.00 8.59 3.77
CA CYS A 173 14.41 7.81 2.69
C CYS A 173 14.86 6.36 2.81
N TYR A 174 13.99 5.41 2.48
CA TYR A 174 14.19 3.99 2.81
C TYR A 174 14.30 3.08 1.59
N ASN A 175 14.23 3.65 0.39
CA ASN A 175 14.29 2.92 -0.87
C ASN A 175 15.14 3.71 -1.88
N GLN A 176 15.95 3.01 -2.68
CA GLN A 176 16.89 3.64 -3.62
C GLN A 176 16.22 4.59 -4.62
N GLN A 177 15.07 4.24 -5.19
CA GLN A 177 14.33 5.12 -6.10
C GLN A 177 13.86 6.38 -5.37
N THR A 178 13.44 6.23 -4.12
CA THR A 178 12.98 7.35 -3.30
C THR A 178 14.14 8.28 -2.92
N CYS A 179 15.27 7.70 -2.53
CA CYS A 179 16.49 8.41 -2.20
C CYS A 179 17.16 9.06 -3.41
N GLY A 180 17.07 8.45 -4.59
CA GLY A 180 17.68 8.98 -5.82
C GLY A 180 16.86 10.08 -6.49
N PHE A 181 15.53 10.06 -6.37
CA PHE A 181 14.65 10.99 -7.09
C PHE A 181 13.88 11.96 -6.20
N TYR A 182 13.13 11.47 -5.21
CA TYR A 182 12.23 12.31 -4.42
C TYR A 182 12.95 13.03 -3.27
N GLY A 183 13.87 12.34 -2.58
CA GLY A 183 14.63 12.89 -1.46
C GLY A 183 15.38 14.19 -1.80
N PRO A 184 16.22 14.22 -2.86
CA PRO A 184 16.98 15.41 -3.25
C PRO A 184 16.09 16.58 -3.63
N LYS A 185 14.97 16.32 -4.32
CA LYS A 185 13.99 17.35 -4.67
C LYS A 185 13.31 17.95 -3.45
N LEU A 186 12.95 17.13 -2.46
CA LEU A 186 12.34 17.63 -1.23
C LEU A 186 13.34 18.46 -0.40
N VAL A 187 14.61 18.03 -0.33
CA VAL A 187 15.69 18.81 0.28
C VAL A 187 15.83 20.17 -0.42
N GLN A 188 15.91 20.16 -1.75
CA GLN A 188 16.04 21.40 -2.52
C GLN A 188 14.85 22.34 -2.28
N HIS A 189 13.63 21.81 -2.27
CA HIS A 189 12.43 22.59 -1.98
C HIS A 189 12.49 23.28 -0.61
N LEU A 190 12.80 22.52 0.45
CA LEU A 190 12.87 23.06 1.81
C LEU A 190 14.04 24.04 1.99
N ASN A 191 15.19 23.76 1.38
CA ASN A 191 16.36 24.65 1.43
C ASN A 191 16.08 25.97 0.70
N ASN A 192 15.37 25.93 -0.44
CA ASN A 192 14.95 27.13 -1.16
C ASN A 192 13.95 27.97 -0.34
N SER A 193 13.17 27.33 0.52
CA SER A 193 12.31 27.98 1.51
C SER A 193 13.04 28.50 2.75
N GLY A 194 14.36 28.29 2.84
CA GLY A 194 15.20 28.75 3.96
C GLY A 194 15.41 27.74 5.09
N PHE A 195 14.83 26.54 5.01
CA PHE A 195 15.03 25.50 6.03
C PHE A 195 16.20 24.59 5.64
N GLN A 196 17.28 24.56 6.43
CA GLN A 196 18.46 23.75 6.09
C GLN A 196 18.25 22.26 6.40
N PHE A 197 17.91 21.46 5.38
CA PHE A 197 17.72 20.01 5.47
C PHE A 197 18.86 19.24 4.80
N ASN A 198 19.19 18.08 5.37
CA ASN A 198 20.11 17.10 4.77
C ASN A 198 19.38 15.80 4.43
N LEU A 199 19.75 15.15 3.34
CA LEU A 199 19.24 13.82 3.00
C LEU A 199 20.05 12.74 3.73
N ILE A 200 19.35 11.80 4.37
CA ILE A 200 19.91 10.59 4.97
C ILE A 200 19.34 9.39 4.23
N ASP A 201 20.20 8.72 3.48
CA ASP A 201 19.86 7.48 2.78
C ASP A 201 19.86 6.30 3.76
N LYS A 202 18.70 5.66 3.91
CA LYS A 202 18.48 4.46 4.72
C LYS A 202 18.18 3.23 3.86
N SER A 203 18.29 3.32 2.53
CA SER A 203 17.94 2.23 1.63
C SER A 203 18.79 0.97 1.80
N SER A 204 20.04 1.07 2.26
CA SER A 204 20.89 -0.08 2.58
C SER A 204 20.41 -0.85 3.81
N ASP A 205 19.83 -0.14 4.79
CA ASP A 205 19.35 -0.72 6.05
C ASP A 205 18.06 -1.55 5.81
N TYR A 206 17.43 -1.38 4.64
CA TYR A 206 16.15 -1.96 4.25
C TYR A 206 16.24 -2.67 2.89
N ALA A 207 17.40 -3.24 2.55
CA ALA A 207 17.64 -3.91 1.27
C ALA A 207 16.63 -5.02 0.92
N GLU A 208 15.96 -5.61 1.92
CA GLU A 208 14.89 -6.61 1.72
C GLU A 208 13.50 -5.98 1.51
N ALA A 209 13.28 -4.74 1.95
CA ALA A 209 12.02 -4.01 1.79
C ALA A 209 11.86 -3.38 0.39
N THR A 210 12.74 -3.73 -0.55
CA THR A 210 12.85 -3.14 -1.90
C THR A 210 11.56 -3.13 -2.71
N ASN A 211 10.57 -3.95 -2.38
CA ASN A 211 9.52 -4.24 -3.35
C ASN A 211 8.18 -3.56 -3.11
N LEU A 212 7.82 -3.10 -1.90
CA LEU A 212 6.39 -2.84 -1.65
C LEU A 212 5.98 -1.63 -0.81
N ASN A 213 6.91 -0.72 -0.51
CA ASN A 213 6.52 0.63 -0.08
C ASN A 213 7.53 1.73 -0.49
N PRO A 214 7.74 1.95 -1.80
CA PRO A 214 8.56 3.02 -2.32
C PRO A 214 7.79 4.35 -2.22
N LYS A 215 8.50 5.45 -1.97
CA LYS A 215 8.03 6.83 -1.82
C LYS A 215 7.66 7.27 -0.40
N LEU A 216 8.15 6.60 0.65
CA LEU A 216 8.15 7.15 1.99
C LEU A 216 9.35 8.08 2.22
N LEU A 217 9.07 9.30 2.67
CA LEU A 217 10.03 10.26 3.17
C LEU A 217 9.64 10.65 4.59
N GLU A 218 10.56 10.49 5.53
CA GLU A 218 10.39 11.05 6.87
C GLU A 218 11.09 12.40 6.96
N VAL A 219 10.40 13.41 7.49
CA VAL A 219 10.92 14.77 7.64
C VAL A 219 11.12 15.04 9.11
N TRP A 220 12.36 14.98 9.57
CA TRP A 220 12.73 15.17 10.97
C TRP A 220 13.17 16.62 11.21
N VAL A 221 12.38 17.36 11.99
CA VAL A 221 12.76 18.69 12.47
C VAL A 221 13.75 18.55 13.62
N GLY A 222 14.94 19.11 13.41
CA GLY A 222 16.05 19.02 14.34
C GLY A 222 15.86 19.90 15.59
N LYS A 223 16.66 19.63 16.63
CA LYS A 223 16.68 20.43 17.86
C LYS A 223 17.14 21.87 17.64
N GLU A 224 18.08 22.06 16.71
CA GLU A 224 18.70 23.34 16.40
C GLU A 224 18.19 23.89 15.06
N ALA A 225 16.88 23.74 14.78
CA ALA A 225 16.28 24.17 13.53
C ALA A 225 16.38 25.71 13.36
N ASN A 226 17.43 26.15 12.68
CA ASN A 226 17.59 27.48 12.09
C ASN A 226 17.63 27.34 10.57
#